data_AF-A0A316X8H9-F1
#
_entry.id   AF-A0A316X8H9-F1
#
_cell.length_a   1.000
_cell.length_b   1.000
_cell.length_c   1.000
_cell.angle_alpha   90.00
_cell.angle_beta   90.00
_cell.angle_gamma   90.00
#
_symmetry.space_group_name_H-M   'P 1'
#
loop_
_entity.id
_entity.type
_entity.pdbx_description
1 polymer ?
#
loop_
_entity_poly.entity_id
_entity_poly.type
_entity_poly.pdbx_seq_one_letter_code
_entity_poly.pdbx_strand_id
1 'polypeptide(L)'
;MQKEKLRVIRKQKGYTQQQIADFIATDVSNYSRKESGEVKIIRDEWDKIARFLEVPVEDIYEEEEATVVINNDHPVFNDRSSSAGVITTQNHYDNIPGTVIENLQGYIALLKEEIERLKEELKSSPRIKK
;
A
#
# COMPACT_ATOMS: atom_id res chain seq x y z
N MET A 1 6.83 4.48 9.20
CA MET A 1 8.12 4.49 9.92
C MET A 1 8.53 5.93 10.20
N GLN A 2 9.02 6.24 11.41
CA GLN A 2 9.47 7.60 11.76
C GLN A 2 10.67 8.03 10.91
N LYS A 3 10.69 9.31 10.48
CA LYS A 3 11.79 9.87 9.69
C LYS A 3 12.94 10.29 10.60
N GLU A 4 13.70 9.32 11.08
CA GLU A 4 14.72 9.51 12.11
C GLU A 4 15.89 10.36 11.61
N LYS A 5 16.34 10.22 10.35
CA LYS A 5 17.41 11.07 9.80
C LYS A 5 17.03 12.54 9.83
N LEU A 6 15.84 12.86 9.31
CA LEU A 6 15.29 14.21 9.30
C LEU A 6 15.18 14.76 10.73
N ARG A 7 14.63 13.98 11.65
CA ARG A 7 14.44 14.37 13.05
C ARG A 7 15.77 14.67 13.76
N VAL A 8 16.78 13.83 13.56
CA VAL A 8 18.11 13.98 14.16
C VAL A 8 18.76 15.26 13.65
N ILE A 9 18.81 15.46 12.33
CA ILE A 9 19.43 16.65 11.72
C ILE A 9 18.72 17.93 12.18
N ARG A 10 17.38 17.93 12.20
CA ARG A 10 16.61 19.07 12.71
C ARG A 10 16.98 19.43 14.15
N LYS A 11 17.02 18.44 15.04
CA LYS A 11 17.38 18.64 16.45
C LYS A 11 18.83 19.09 16.61
N GLN A 12 19.75 18.52 15.83
CA GLN A 12 21.17 18.89 15.85
C GLN A 12 21.37 20.35 15.42
N LYS A 13 20.58 20.83 14.45
CA LYS A 13 20.56 22.24 14.03
C LYS A 13 19.74 23.17 14.95
N GLY A 14 19.08 22.62 15.96
CA GLY A 14 18.32 23.42 16.94
C GLY A 14 16.98 23.96 16.43
N TYR A 15 16.46 23.43 15.33
CA TYR A 15 15.19 23.89 14.76
C TYR A 15 13.99 23.19 15.38
N THR A 16 12.94 23.97 15.61
CA THR A 16 11.63 23.47 16.04
C THR A 16 10.82 22.95 14.85
N GLN A 17 9.82 22.11 15.13
CA GLN A 17 8.87 21.66 14.10
C GLN A 17 8.08 22.83 13.50
N GLN A 18 7.76 23.85 14.32
CA GLN A 18 7.09 25.08 13.88
C GLN A 18 7.90 25.81 12.80
N GLN A 19 9.20 26.00 13.01
CA GLN A 19 10.04 26.74 12.06
C GLN A 19 10.12 26.06 10.69
N ILE A 20 10.16 24.72 10.65
CA ILE A 20 10.13 24.00 9.37
C ILE A 20 8.74 24.07 8.75
N ALA A 21 7.68 23.92 9.55
CA ALA A 21 6.31 24.01 9.07
C ALA A 21 6.04 25.36 8.41
N ASP A 22 6.46 26.46 9.06
CA ASP A 22 6.37 27.82 8.54
C ASP A 22 7.13 27.97 7.22
N PHE A 23 8.33 27.39 7.12
CA PHE A 23 9.16 27.47 5.91
C PHE A 23 8.54 26.72 4.72
N ILE A 24 7.94 25.56 4.94
CA ILE A 24 7.29 24.78 3.87
C ILE A 24 5.82 25.14 3.65
N ALA A 25 5.33 26.18 4.31
CA ALA A 25 3.95 26.67 4.24
C ALA A 25 2.91 25.61 4.64
N THR A 26 3.12 24.95 5.77
CA THR A 26 2.18 24.00 6.39
C THR A 26 2.00 24.30 7.88
N ASP A 27 1.04 23.65 8.53
CA ASP A 27 0.89 23.68 9.99
C ASP A 27 1.81 22.68 10.72
N VAL A 28 2.07 22.96 12.00
CA VAL A 28 2.95 22.13 12.86
C VAL A 28 2.44 20.70 13.00
N SER A 29 1.12 20.51 13.08
CA SER A 29 0.53 19.19 13.24
C SER A 29 0.79 18.34 11.99
N ASN A 30 0.58 18.89 10.80
CA ASN A 30 0.87 18.22 9.54
C ASN A 30 2.38 17.92 9.40
N TYR A 31 3.26 18.87 9.74
CA TYR A 31 4.70 18.60 9.73
C TYR A 31 5.10 17.53 10.77
N SER A 32 4.51 17.54 11.96
CA SER A 32 4.75 16.52 12.99
C SER A 32 4.37 15.13 12.50
N ARG A 33 3.22 14.99 11.83
CA ARG A 33 2.75 13.73 11.24
C ARG A 33 3.64 13.27 10.09
N LYS A 34 4.20 14.20 9.33
CA LYS A 34 5.20 13.93 8.29
C LYS A 34 6.51 13.40 8.88
N GLU A 35 7.02 14.06 9.91
CA GLU A 35 8.24 13.65 10.61
C GLU A 35 8.06 12.32 11.39
N SER A 36 6.88 12.05 11.95
CA SER A 36 6.54 10.75 12.56
C SER A 36 6.28 9.64 11.52
N GLY A 37 6.14 10.01 10.24
CA GLY A 37 5.90 9.09 9.14
C GLY A 37 4.47 8.56 9.06
N GLU A 38 3.51 9.25 9.67
CA GLU A 38 2.06 9.04 9.47
C GLU A 38 1.59 9.61 8.13
N VAL A 39 2.23 10.69 7.67
CA VAL A 39 1.91 11.38 6.41
C VAL A 39 3.15 11.40 5.52
N LYS A 40 2.95 11.18 4.23
CA LYS A 40 4.00 11.25 3.22
C LYS A 40 4.57 12.67 3.09
N ILE A 41 5.88 12.76 2.96
CA ILE A 41 6.56 14.00 2.55
C ILE A 41 6.74 13.93 1.04
N ILE A 42 6.13 14.89 0.33
CA ILE A 42 6.27 14.95 -1.13
C ILE A 42 7.65 15.47 -1.53
N ARG A 43 8.10 15.17 -2.75
CA ARG A 43 9.45 15.52 -3.22
C ARG A 43 9.77 17.02 -3.09
N ASP A 44 8.82 17.88 -3.45
CA ASP A 44 8.99 19.33 -3.33
C ASP A 44 9.17 19.79 -1.86
N GLU A 45 8.56 19.08 -0.92
CA GLU A 45 8.74 19.36 0.52
C GLU A 45 10.10 18.90 1.00
N TRP A 46 10.59 17.74 0.55
CA TRP A 46 11.96 17.30 0.81
C TRP A 46 12.98 18.33 0.36
N ASP A 47 12.83 18.87 -0.86
CA ASP A 47 13.72 19.91 -1.38
C ASP A 47 13.68 21.20 -0.55
N LYS A 48 12.50 21.62 -0.11
CA LYS A 48 12.37 22.80 0.76
C LYS A 48 13.00 22.56 2.14
N ILE A 49 12.74 21.41 2.75
CA ILE A 49 13.30 21.04 4.05
C ILE A 49 14.83 20.98 3.98
N ALA A 50 15.38 20.36 2.93
CA ALA A 50 16.82 20.28 2.69
C ALA A 50 17.45 21.67 2.56
N ARG A 51 16.81 22.59 1.82
CA ARG A 51 17.26 23.99 1.71
C ARG A 51 17.22 24.72 3.04
N PHE A 52 16.15 24.57 3.83
CA PHE A 52 16.03 25.19 5.14
C PHE A 52 17.09 24.67 6.12
N LEU A 53 17.31 23.36 6.08
CA LEU A 53 18.30 22.69 6.91
C LEU A 53 19.71 22.83 6.32
N GLU A 54 19.93 23.46 5.18
CA GLU A 54 21.24 23.58 4.51
C GLU A 54 22.00 22.25 4.44
N VAL A 55 21.32 21.20 3.98
CA VAL A 55 21.89 19.85 3.80
C VAL A 55 21.42 19.27 2.46
N PRO A 56 22.17 18.32 1.87
CA PRO A 56 21.68 17.50 0.77
C PRO A 56 20.40 16.75 1.14
N VAL A 57 19.52 16.52 0.16
CA VAL A 57 18.26 15.78 0.38
C VAL A 57 18.57 14.35 0.81
N GLU A 58 19.64 13.76 0.29
CA GLU A 58 20.10 12.40 0.55
C GLU A 58 20.42 12.15 2.03
N ASP A 59 20.84 13.19 2.75
CA ASP A 59 21.20 13.11 4.17
C ASP A 59 19.97 13.03 5.08
N ILE A 60 18.84 13.60 4.65
CA ILE A 60 17.57 13.61 5.40
C ILE A 60 16.56 12.60 4.85
N TYR A 61 16.72 12.15 3.61
CA TYR A 61 15.78 11.29 2.93
C TYR A 61 15.83 9.86 3.46
N GLU A 62 14.64 9.32 3.68
CA GLU A 62 14.41 7.93 4.06
C GLU A 62 13.27 7.40 3.20
N GLU A 63 13.50 6.26 2.55
CA GLU A 63 12.49 5.59 1.73
C GLU A 63 11.21 5.36 2.51
N GLU A 64 10.09 5.42 1.81
CA GLU A 64 8.79 5.07 2.38
C GLU A 64 8.56 3.59 2.16
N GLU A 65 8.48 2.82 3.25
CA GLU A 65 7.75 1.56 3.18
C GLU A 65 6.31 1.87 2.81
N ALA A 66 5.77 1.15 1.82
CA ALA A 66 4.41 1.35 1.35
C ALA A 66 3.41 1.00 2.46
N THR A 67 3.05 1.98 3.29
CA THR A 67 1.95 1.86 4.23
C THR A 67 0.66 1.95 3.41
N VAL A 68 -0.04 0.83 3.28
CA VAL A 68 -1.40 0.82 2.70
C VAL A 68 -2.29 1.61 3.66
N VAL A 69 -2.55 2.88 3.33
CA VAL A 69 -3.48 3.73 4.07
C VAL A 69 -4.90 3.29 3.71
N ILE A 70 -5.52 2.48 4.57
CA ILE A 70 -6.93 2.10 4.45
C ILE A 70 -7.77 3.21 5.11
N ASN A 71 -8.34 4.10 4.29
CA ASN A 71 -9.28 5.11 4.76
C ASN A 71 -10.61 4.44 5.11
N ASN A 72 -10.89 4.23 6.41
CA ASN A 72 -12.17 3.70 6.90
C ASN A 72 -13.22 4.81 7.12
N ASP A 73 -13.17 5.92 6.40
CA ASP A 73 -14.11 7.05 6.57
C ASP A 73 -15.53 6.79 6.01
N HIS A 74 -15.89 5.53 5.78
CA HIS A 74 -17.27 5.13 5.57
C HIS A 74 -17.81 4.46 6.84
N PRO A 75 -18.85 5.00 7.49
CA PRO A 75 -19.53 4.29 8.56
C PRO A 75 -20.25 3.09 7.94
N VAL A 76 -19.57 1.95 7.90
CA VAL A 76 -20.21 0.67 7.60
C VAL A 76 -20.95 0.28 8.87
N PHE A 77 -22.28 0.38 8.85
CA PHE A 77 -23.13 -0.16 9.89
C PHE A 77 -22.87 -1.67 10.00
N ASN A 78 -22.01 -2.06 10.93
CA ASN A 78 -21.75 -3.47 11.24
C ASN A 78 -22.77 -3.91 12.30
N ASP A 79 -23.84 -4.57 11.87
CA ASP A 79 -24.87 -5.21 12.71
C ASP A 79 -24.28 -6.29 13.64
N ARG A 80 -23.10 -6.85 13.32
CA ARG A 80 -22.53 -7.94 14.09
C ARG A 80 -21.72 -7.43 15.27
N SER A 81 -22.40 -7.40 16.42
CA SER A 81 -21.76 -7.42 17.74
C SER A 81 -20.80 -8.62 17.81
N SER A 82 -19.53 -8.37 17.55
CA SER A 82 -18.44 -9.29 17.86
C SER A 82 -17.41 -8.49 18.64
N SER A 83 -17.29 -8.91 19.90
CA SER A 83 -16.48 -8.36 20.97
C SER A 83 -15.12 -7.82 20.52
N ALA A 84 -14.80 -6.62 21.02
CA ALA A 84 -13.49 -6.00 20.98
C ALA A 84 -12.36 -7.01 21.22
N GLY A 85 -11.43 -7.13 20.27
CA GLY A 85 -10.17 -7.84 20.49
C GLY A 85 -9.58 -8.64 19.34
N VAL A 86 -10.27 -8.79 18.19
CA VAL A 86 -9.71 -9.54 17.06
C VAL A 86 -9.67 -8.65 15.81
N ILE A 87 -8.55 -7.96 15.65
CA ILE A 87 -8.11 -7.42 14.37
C ILE A 87 -7.66 -8.62 13.55
N THR A 88 -8.56 -9.27 12.82
CA THR A 88 -8.13 -10.06 11.67
C THR A 88 -8.07 -9.11 10.49
N THR A 89 -6.88 -9.05 9.89
CA THR A 89 -6.70 -8.76 8.46
C THR A 89 -7.54 -9.75 7.67
N GLN A 90 -8.85 -9.50 7.57
CA GLN A 90 -9.73 -10.34 6.78
C GLN A 90 -9.52 -9.95 5.32
N ASN A 91 -8.55 -10.61 4.68
CA ASN A 91 -8.53 -10.71 3.24
C ASN A 91 -9.94 -11.08 2.78
N HIS A 92 -10.44 -10.41 1.74
CA HIS A 92 -11.82 -10.53 1.25
C HIS A 92 -12.20 -11.95 0.75
N TYR A 93 -11.35 -12.95 0.95
CA TYR A 93 -11.56 -14.36 0.59
C TYR A 93 -12.55 -15.08 1.51
N ASP A 94 -12.71 -14.64 2.77
CA ASP A 94 -13.57 -15.34 3.74
C ASP A 94 -15.08 -15.08 3.57
N ASN A 95 -15.47 -14.23 2.61
CA ASN A 95 -16.86 -13.94 2.28
C ASN A 95 -17.32 -14.51 0.93
N ILE A 96 -16.49 -15.30 0.24
CA ILE A 96 -16.90 -15.95 -1.01
C ILE A 96 -17.75 -17.18 -0.65
N PRO A 97 -19.04 -17.24 -1.06
CA PRO A 97 -19.87 -18.40 -0.77
C PRO A 97 -19.25 -19.68 -1.33
N GLY A 98 -19.25 -20.77 -0.55
CA GLY A 98 -18.68 -22.06 -0.98
C GLY A 98 -19.23 -22.56 -2.33
N THR A 99 -20.50 -22.25 -2.62
CA THR A 99 -21.15 -22.54 -3.91
C THR A 99 -20.47 -21.86 -5.10
N VAL A 100 -19.93 -20.65 -4.93
CA VAL A 100 -19.18 -19.95 -5.99
C VAL A 100 -17.85 -20.65 -6.23
N ILE A 101 -17.18 -21.09 -5.16
CA ILE A 101 -15.91 -21.82 -5.23
C ILE A 101 -16.11 -23.16 -5.97
N GLU A 102 -17.15 -23.91 -5.61
CA GLU A 102 -17.50 -25.18 -6.26
C GLU A 102 -17.80 -25.01 -7.75
N ASN A 103 -18.59 -23.98 -8.12
CA ASN A 103 -18.88 -23.67 -9.52
C ASN A 103 -17.61 -23.33 -10.31
N LEU A 104 -16.72 -22.51 -9.75
CA LEU A 104 -15.47 -22.14 -10.39
C LEU A 104 -14.54 -23.34 -10.57
N GLN A 105 -14.45 -24.22 -9.57
CA GLN A 105 -13.67 -25.46 -9.66
C GLN A 105 -14.23 -26.39 -10.74
N GLY A 106 -15.56 -26.53 -10.83
CA GLY A 106 -16.21 -27.30 -11.89
C GLY A 106 -15.91 -26.77 -13.29
N TYR A 107 -15.98 -25.44 -13.48
CA TYR A 107 -15.65 -24.82 -14.75
C TYR A 107 -14.17 -25.02 -15.14
N ILE A 108 -13.26 -24.91 -14.17
CA ILE A 108 -11.83 -25.18 -14.40
C ILE A 108 -11.60 -26.63 -14.83
N ALA A 109 -12.32 -27.59 -14.26
CA ALA A 109 -12.22 -29.00 -14.66
C ALA A 109 -12.65 -29.20 -16.12
N LEU A 110 -13.83 -28.67 -16.50
CA LEU A 110 -14.34 -28.76 -17.88
C LEU A 110 -13.38 -28.10 -18.88
N LEU A 111 -12.82 -26.94 -18.55
CA LEU A 111 -11.85 -26.27 -19.42
C LEU A 111 -10.56 -27.08 -19.60
N LYS A 112 -10.08 -27.74 -18.54
CA LYS A 112 -8.87 -28.57 -18.63
C LYS A 112 -9.09 -29.79 -19.52
N GLU A 113 -10.24 -30.45 -19.37
CA GLU A 113 -10.64 -31.59 -20.21
C GLU A 113 -10.76 -31.19 -21.69
N GLU A 114 -11.40 -30.06 -21.98
CA GLU A 114 -11.53 -29.56 -23.36
C GLU A 114 -10.17 -29.24 -23.99
N ILE A 115 -9.26 -28.64 -23.21
CA ILE A 115 -7.89 -28.37 -23.66
C ILE A 115 -7.16 -29.66 -24.01
N GLU A 116 -7.34 -30.73 -23.23
CA GLU A 116 -6.74 -32.04 -23.51
C GLU A 116 -7.32 -32.67 -24.77
N ARG A 117 -8.65 -32.67 -24.92
CA ARG A 117 -9.34 -33.16 -26.12
C ARG A 117 -8.86 -32.46 -27.39
N LEU A 118 -8.80 -31.12 -27.36
CA LEU A 118 -8.34 -30.31 -28.49
C LEU A 118 -6.86 -30.58 -28.82
N LYS A 119 -6.01 -30.82 -27.82
CA LYS A 119 -4.60 -31.21 -28.04
C LYS A 119 -4.48 -32.58 -28.68
N GLU A 120 -5.31 -33.55 -28.29
CA GLU A 120 -5.34 -34.88 -28.91
C GLU A 120 -5.89 -34.84 -30.34
N GLU A 121 -6.91 -34.02 -30.60
CA GLU A 121 -7.46 -33.78 -31.93
C GLU A 121 -6.40 -33.15 -32.87
N LEU A 122 -5.66 -32.16 -32.38
CA LEU A 122 -4.52 -31.57 -33.12
C LEU A 122 -3.38 -32.55 -33.34
N LYS A 123 -3.20 -33.54 -32.46
CA LYS A 123 -2.17 -34.59 -32.59
C LYS A 123 -2.60 -35.70 -33.56
N SER A 124 -3.89 -36.00 -33.62
CA SER A 124 -4.47 -37.04 -34.48
C SER A 124 -4.81 -36.54 -35.89
N SER A 125 -4.96 -35.23 -36.09
CA SER A 125 -5.14 -34.64 -37.42
C SER A 125 -3.80 -34.64 -38.20
N PRO A 126 -3.69 -35.39 -39.30
CA PRO A 126 -2.46 -35.42 -40.09
C PRO A 126 -2.20 -34.02 -40.66
N ARG A 127 -1.04 -33.44 -40.36
CA ARG A 127 -0.56 -32.21 -41.00
C ARG A 127 -0.64 -32.38 -42.52
N ILE A 128 -1.61 -31.75 -43.15
CA ILE A 128 -1.62 -31.55 -44.60
C ILE A 128 -0.42 -30.64 -44.88
N LYS A 129 0.70 -31.25 -45.24
CA LYS A 129 1.85 -30.54 -45.80
C LYS A 129 1.40 -30.01 -47.16
N LYS A 130 1.17 -28.70 -47.26
CA LYS A 130 1.25 -27.97 -48.52
C LYS A 130 2.70 -27.58 -48.78
#